data_AF-A0A1W1E7K0-F1
#
_entry.id   AF-A0A1W1E7K0-F1
#
_cell.length_a   1.000
_cell.length_b   1.000
_cell.length_c   1.000
_cell.angle_alpha   90.00
_cell.angle_beta   90.00
_cell.angle_gamma   90.00
#
_symmetry.space_group_name_H-M   'P 1'
#
loop_
_entity.id
_entity.type
_entity.pdbx_description
1 polymer ?
#
loop_
_entity_poly.entity_id
_entity_poly.type
_entity_poly.pdbx_seq_one_letter_code
_entity_poly.pdbx_strand_id
1 'polypeptide(L)' 'MKKKHRSSFKHKVALFSVYSVLFLALTAMIDYYAYDMINPWIFVVLSFIGAVWATVVHLKSREKSKVDELAHDLEEIV' A
#
# COMPACT_ATOMS: atom_id res chain seq x y z
N MET A 1 9.49 -18.91 21.14
CA MET A 1 10.33 -17.77 20.71
C MET A 1 9.52 -16.88 19.77
N LYS A 2 9.13 -15.67 20.19
CA LYS A 2 8.49 -14.70 19.28
C LYS A 2 9.56 -14.22 18.29
N LYS A 3 9.49 -14.67 17.03
CA LYS A 3 10.38 -14.20 15.96
C LYS A 3 10.24 -12.68 15.89
N LYS A 4 11.29 -11.98 16.32
CA LYS A 4 11.40 -10.53 16.26
C LYS A 4 11.49 -10.19 14.78
N HIS A 5 10.34 -9.95 14.14
CA HIS A 5 10.25 -9.61 12.73
C HIS A 5 10.90 -8.24 12.56
N ARG A 6 12.22 -8.23 12.41
CA ARG A 6 12.93 -7.09 11.87
C ARG A 6 12.32 -6.94 10.48
N SER A 7 11.48 -5.92 10.27
CA SER A 7 10.85 -5.62 8.98
C SER A 7 11.94 -5.73 7.91
N SER A 8 11.88 -6.82 7.15
CA SER A 8 12.81 -7.11 6.08
C SER A 8 12.53 -6.09 4.97
N PHE A 9 13.51 -5.82 4.12
CA PHE A 9 13.28 -4.94 2.97
C PHE A 9 12.11 -5.45 2.12
N LYS A 10 11.93 -6.78 2.02
CA LYS A 10 10.78 -7.41 1.37
C LYS A 10 9.45 -6.97 2.00
N HIS A 11 9.33 -6.97 3.33
CA HIS A 11 8.08 -6.62 4.04
C HIS A 11 7.64 -5.20 3.74
N LYS A 12 8.62 -4.28 3.65
CA LYS A 12 8.34 -2.87 3.33
C LYS A 12 7.82 -2.72 1.91
N VAL A 13 8.41 -3.45 0.96
CA VAL A 13 7.98 -3.46 -0.43
C VAL A 13 6.59 -4.09 -0.54
N ALA A 14 6.33 -5.20 0.14
CA ALA A 14 5.03 -5.86 0.15
C ALA A 14 3.93 -4.95 0.75
N LEU A 15 4.19 -4.32 1.90
CA LEU A 15 3.29 -3.31 2.50
C LEU A 15 2.99 -2.17 1.53
N PHE A 16 4.04 -1.63 0.89
CA PHE A 16 3.90 -0.58 -0.10
C PHE A 16 3.05 -1.04 -1.29
N SER A 17 3.23 -2.26 -1.78
CA SER A 17 2.44 -2.84 -2.86
C SER A 17 0.97 -2.98 -2.48
N VAL A 18 0.66 -3.49 -1.28
CA VAL A 18 -0.73 -3.60 -0.79
C VAL A 18 -1.39 -2.22 -0.74
N TYR A 19 -0.71 -1.21 -0.16
CA TYR A 19 -1.23 0.15 -0.13
C TYR A 19 -1.35 0.77 -1.52
N SER A 20 -0.39 0.54 -2.41
CA SER A 20 -0.42 1.07 -3.78
C SER A 20 -1.61 0.53 -4.56
N VAL A 21 -1.88 -0.78 -4.47
CA VAL A 21 -3.04 -1.39 -5.13
C VAL A 21 -4.34 -0.84 -4.55
N LEU A 22 -4.43 -0.70 -3.21
CA LEU A 22 -5.59 -0.09 -2.55
C LEU A 22 -5.84 1.35 -3.03
N PHE A 23 -4.80 2.18 -3.05
CA PHE A 23 -4.91 3.57 -3.49
C PHE A 23 -5.27 3.65 -4.98
N LEU A 24 -4.62 2.85 -5.83
CA LEU A 24 -4.94 2.80 -7.26
C LEU A 24 -6.39 2.40 -7.51
N ALA A 25 -6.88 1.37 -6.82
CA ALA A 25 -8.28 0.93 -6.93
C ALA A 25 -9.26 2.03 -6.48
N LEU A 26 -8.97 2.71 -5.36
CA LEU A 26 -9.77 3.83 -4.89
C LEU A 26 -9.78 4.99 -5.88
N THR A 27 -8.63 5.37 -6.42
CA THR A 27 -8.55 6.43 -7.43
C THR A 27 -9.24 6.07 -8.74
N ALA A 28 -9.11 4.82 -9.19
CA ALA A 28 -9.81 4.35 -10.39
C ALA A 28 -11.33 4.37 -10.19
N MET A 29 -11.81 4.00 -9.00
CA MET A 29 -13.22 4.14 -8.64
C MET A 29 -13.65 5.61 -8.66
N ILE A 30 -12.87 6.53 -8.07
CA ILE A 30 -13.17 7.96 -8.07
C ILE A 30 -13.24 8.53 -9.49
N ASP A 31 -12.28 8.17 -10.35
CA ASP A 31 -12.21 8.63 -11.73
C ASP A 31 -13.44 8.18 -12.55
N TYR A 32 -13.84 6.92 -12.36
CA TYR A 32 -15.06 6.39 -12.96
C TYR A 32 -16.31 7.21 -12.58
N TYR A 33 -16.42 7.66 -11.32
CA TYR A 33 -17.52 8.53 -10.89
C TYR A 33 -17.35 9.99 -11.35
N ALA A 34 -16.14 10.42 -11.67
CA ALA A 34 -15.82 11.76 -12.16
C ALA A 34 -15.95 11.89 -13.69
N TYR A 35 -16.47 10.88 -14.39
CA TYR A 35 -16.63 10.85 -15.85
C TYR A 35 -15.31 11.10 -16.62
N ASP A 36 -14.19 10.52 -16.16
CA ASP A 36 -12.86 10.64 -16.78
C ASP A 36 -12.36 12.09 -16.94
N MET A 37 -12.87 13.02 -16.13
CA MET A 37 -12.48 14.44 -16.20
C MET A 37 -11.07 14.71 -15.66
N ILE A 38 -10.48 13.77 -14.91
CA ILE A 38 -9.22 13.97 -14.22
C ILE A 38 -8.11 13.24 -14.98
N ASN A 39 -6.96 13.91 -15.13
CA ASN A 39 -5.82 13.34 -15.83
C ASN A 39 -5.32 12.05 -15.10
N PRO A 40 -5.23 10.89 -15.80
CA PRO A 40 -4.80 9.62 -15.20
C PRO A 40 -3.45 9.69 -14.49
N TRP A 41 -2.53 10.53 -14.98
CA TRP A 41 -1.22 10.72 -14.39
C TRP A 41 -1.28 11.31 -12.98
N ILE A 42 -2.26 12.18 -12.71
CA ILE A 42 -2.46 12.78 -11.39
C ILE A 42 -2.85 11.70 -10.38
N PHE A 43 -3.72 10.76 -10.77
CA PHE A 43 -4.09 9.65 -9.89
C PHE A 43 -2.93 8.73 -9.57
N VAL A 44 -2.12 8.38 -10.57
CA VAL A 44 -0.93 7.54 -10.33
C VAL A 44 0.01 8.22 -9.34
N VAL A 45 0.26 9.52 -9.50
CA VAL A 45 1.13 10.28 -8.59
C VAL A 45 0.53 10.38 -7.18
N LEU A 46 -0.76 10.70 -7.05
CA LEU A 46 -1.43 10.79 -5.75
C LEU A 46 -1.48 9.43 -5.04
N SER A 47 -1.76 8.36 -5.77
CA SER A 47 -1.78 7.00 -5.23
C SER A 47 -0.39 6.54 -4.80
N PHE A 48 0.65 6.89 -5.54
CA PHE A 48 2.03 6.63 -5.14
C PHE A 48 2.40 7.38 -3.86
N ILE A 49 2.12 8.69 -3.79
CA ILE A 49 2.40 9.50 -2.60
C ILE A 49 1.61 8.98 -1.39
N GLY A 50 0.33 8.67 -1.57
CA GLY A 50 -0.54 8.10 -0.54
C GLY A 50 -0.02 6.76 -0.04
N ALA A 51 0.41 5.88 -0.93
CA ALA A 51 0.96 4.57 -0.56
C ALA A 51 2.29 4.69 0.19
N VAL A 52 3.19 5.59 -0.24
CA VAL A 52 4.43 5.88 0.50
C VAL A 52 4.10 6.38 1.91
N TRP A 53 3.20 7.36 2.02
CA TRP A 53 2.81 7.93 3.31
C TRP A 53 2.20 6.88 4.23
N ALA A 54 1.22 6.12 3.74
CA ALA A 54 0.56 5.06 4.49
C ALA A 54 1.55 4.00 4.97
N THR A 55 2.49 3.59 4.12
CA THR A 55 3.54 2.63 4.47
C THR A 55 4.44 3.17 5.59
N VAL A 56 4.89 4.43 5.49
CA VAL A 56 5.72 5.05 6.52
C VAL A 56 4.99 5.16 7.86
N VAL A 57 3.73 5.60 7.83
CA VAL A 57 2.89 5.70 9.03
C VAL A 57 2.67 4.32 9.65
N HIS A 58 2.37 3.31 8.85
CA HIS A 58 2.17 1.93 9.32
C HIS A 58 3.43 1.39 10.00
N LEU A 59 4.60 1.53 9.36
CA LEU A 59 5.88 1.11 9.93
C LEU A 59 6.21 1.85 11.24
N LYS A 60 5.79 3.11 11.38
CA LYS A 60 5.99 3.90 12.60
C LYS A 60 5.02 3.49 13.71
N SER A 61 3.77 3.15 13.37
CA SER A 61 2.74 2.72 14.33
C SER A 61 3.11 1.39 15.01
N ARG A 62 3.81 0.48 14.29
CA ARG A 62 4.14 -0.89 14.75
C ARG A 62 2.92 -1.72 15.17
N GLU A 63 1.74 -1.27 14.79
CA GLU A 63 0.48 -1.95 15.09
C GLU A 63 0.26 -3.03 14.05
N LYS A 64 0.04 -4.27 14.50
CA LYS A 64 -0.27 -5.38 13.58
C LYS A 64 -1.68 -5.20 13.04
N SER A 65 -1.83 -5.18 11.73
CA SER A 65 -3.16 -5.13 11.09
C SER A 65 -3.32 -6.17 9.99
N LYS A 66 -4.52 -6.29 9.43
CA LYS A 66 -4.80 -7.14 8.26
C LYS A 66 -3.92 -6.83 7.05
N VAL A 67 -3.39 -5.60 6.98
CA VAL A 67 -2.44 -5.21 5.94
C VAL A 67 -1.10 -5.92 6.11
N ASP A 68 -0.66 -6.20 7.34
CA ASP A 68 0.54 -7.01 7.57
C ASP A 68 0.33 -8.47 7.15
N GLU A 69 -0.87 -9.03 7.35
CA GLU A 69 -1.20 -10.38 6.90
C GLU A 69 -1.14 -10.46 5.37
N LEU A 70 -1.81 -9.53 4.68
CA LEU A 70 -1.76 -9.42 3.23
C LEU A 70 -0.34 -9.20 2.69
N ALA A 71 0.45 -8.37 3.37
CA ALA A 71 1.84 -8.14 2.99
C ALA A 71 2.69 -9.40 3.17
N HIS A 72 2.45 -10.17 4.22
CA HIS A 72 3.17 -11.41 4.48
C HIS A 72 2.84 -12.48 3.42
N ASP A 73 1.56 -12.63 3.06
CA ASP A 73 1.14 -13.55 1.99
C ASP A 73 1.80 -13.15 0.65
N LEU A 74 1.94 -11.84 0.39
CA LEU A 74 2.66 -11.32 -0.77
C LEU A 74 4.16 -11.59 -0.73
N GLU A 75 4.79 -11.58 0.45
CA GLU A 75 6.20 -11.98 0.61
C GLU A 75 6.42 -13.46 0.29
N GLU A 76 5.46 -14.34 0.58
CA GLU A 76 5.58 -15.78 0.30
C GLU A 76 5.47 -16.10 -1.20
N ILE A 77 4.84 -15.21 -1.98
CA ILE A 77 4.68 -15.35 -3.43
C ILE A 77 5.92 -14.83 -4.20
N VAL A 78 6.76 -13.97 -3.58
CA VAL A 78 7.91 -13.26 -4.21
C VAL A 78 9.29 -13.66 -3.65
#